data_AF-A0A5J4VMZ4-F1
#
_entry.id   AF-A0A5J4VMZ4-F1
#
_cell.length_a   1.000
_cell.length_b   1.000
_cell.length_c   1.000
_cell.angle_alpha   90.00
_cell.angle_beta   90.00
_cell.angle_gamma   90.00
#
_symmetry.space_group_name_H-M   'P 1'
#
loop_
_entity.id
_entity.type
_entity.pdbx_description
1 polymer ?
#
loop_
_entity_poly.entity_id
_entity_poly.type
_entity_poly.pdbx_seq_one_letter_code
_entity_poly.pdbx_strand_id
1 'polypeptide(L)'
;MAGINITGCVFNNCTRIGKDTYLNFTDSRKDWTPGNILNKIEDMFKNSISNSSNDSIYFESYRFNLIYVNGSITLPSSVPEPSPPKPNPEEQKGLSLREVVRISIGSVCLVVIAITIIIIIVVSRQNSKFRKRLSFGPFRDSLGQYRSI
;
A
#
# COMPACT_ATOMS: atom_id res chain seq x y z
N MET A 1 44.21 -15.85 16.90
CA MET A 1 43.29 -14.70 16.85
C MET A 1 43.49 -14.03 15.51
N ALA A 2 42.46 -13.91 14.67
CA ALA A 2 42.57 -13.14 13.44
C ALA A 2 42.53 -11.65 13.81
N GLY A 3 43.61 -10.93 13.54
CA GLY A 3 43.67 -9.49 13.73
C GLY A 3 43.07 -8.80 12.52
N ILE A 4 41.96 -8.09 12.71
CA ILE A 4 41.49 -7.16 11.68
C ILE A 4 42.30 -5.89 11.89
N ASN A 5 43.29 -5.66 11.03
CA ASN A 5 44.03 -4.41 11.05
C ASN A 5 43.26 -3.42 10.19
N ILE A 6 42.33 -2.68 10.82
CA ILE A 6 41.62 -1.60 10.15
C ILE A 6 42.57 -0.42 10.08
N THR A 7 43.39 -0.40 9.04
CA THR A 7 44.13 0.81 8.68
C THR A 7 43.15 1.75 8.00
N GLY A 8 42.37 2.47 8.80
CA GLY A 8 41.58 3.59 8.30
C GLY A 8 42.54 4.62 7.72
N CYS A 9 42.66 4.66 6.40
CA CYS A 9 43.39 5.73 5.74
C CYS A 9 42.62 7.04 5.97
N VAL A 10 43.00 7.78 6.99
CA VAL A 10 42.95 9.25 6.96
C VAL A 10 44.12 9.65 6.05
N PHE A 11 43.83 9.69 4.74
CA PHE A 11 44.62 10.26 3.62
C PHE A 11 46.06 9.78 3.39
N ASN A 12 46.32 9.20 2.20
CA ASN A 12 47.57 9.50 1.49
C ASN A 12 47.57 9.32 -0.05
N ASN A 13 46.41 9.24 -0.74
CA ASN A 13 46.36 9.40 -2.20
C ASN A 13 44.94 9.59 -2.77
N CYS A 14 44.41 10.82 -2.67
CA CYS A 14 43.13 11.24 -3.28
C CYS A 14 43.25 11.56 -4.77
N THR A 15 43.95 10.73 -5.55
CA THR A 15 44.10 10.95 -7.01
C THR A 15 43.25 10.02 -7.86
N ARG A 16 42.52 9.08 -7.26
CA ARG A 16 41.52 8.28 -7.97
C ARG A 16 40.15 8.47 -7.35
N ILE A 17 39.26 9.02 -8.16
CA ILE A 17 37.82 9.03 -7.97
C ILE A 17 37.40 7.61 -7.57
N GLY A 18 36.88 7.46 -6.35
CA GLY A 18 36.04 6.35 -5.97
C GLY A 18 36.63 5.28 -5.06
N LYS A 19 37.27 5.63 -3.92
CA LYS A 19 37.63 4.68 -2.84
C LYS A 19 37.73 5.41 -1.50
N ASP A 20 36.61 5.55 -0.79
CA ASP A 20 36.55 6.24 0.52
C ASP A 20 37.24 5.44 1.62
N THR A 21 37.37 4.12 1.45
CA THR A 21 38.00 3.24 2.43
C THR A 21 38.77 2.10 1.77
N TYR A 22 39.95 1.81 2.31
CA TYR A 22 40.73 0.63 1.96
C TYR A 22 40.78 -0.33 3.15
N LEU A 23 40.45 -1.60 2.92
CA LEU A 23 40.48 -2.65 3.93
C LEU A 23 41.51 -3.70 3.55
N ASN A 24 42.42 -4.00 4.48
CA ASN A 24 43.40 -5.05 4.31
C ASN A 24 43.24 -6.12 5.40
N PHE A 25 42.91 -7.33 4.99
CA PHE A 25 42.78 -8.49 5.88
C PHE A 25 44.05 -9.33 5.79
N THR A 26 44.86 -9.28 6.84
CA THR A 26 46.01 -10.17 7.02
C THR A 26 45.56 -11.35 7.88
N ASP A 27 45.82 -12.58 7.41
CA ASP A 27 45.36 -13.81 8.05
C ASP A 27 43.84 -13.90 8.24
N SER A 28 43.12 -13.78 7.12
CA SER A 28 41.67 -13.98 7.05
C SER A 28 41.25 -15.29 7.70
N ARG A 29 40.15 -15.26 8.45
CA ARG A 29 39.64 -16.43 9.17
C ARG A 29 39.30 -17.57 8.19
N LYS A 30 39.37 -18.82 8.65
CA LYS A 30 39.06 -20.00 7.83
C LYS A 30 37.63 -20.00 7.26
N ASP A 31 36.70 -19.30 7.90
CA ASP A 31 35.31 -19.15 7.43
C ASP A 31 35.14 -18.08 6.34
N TRP A 32 36.20 -17.34 6.01
CA TRP A 32 36.20 -16.37 4.90
C TRP A 32 36.67 -17.06 3.64
N THR A 33 35.70 -17.44 2.81
CA THR A 33 35.93 -18.03 1.49
C THR A 33 35.71 -16.98 0.40
N PRO A 34 36.24 -17.18 -0.81
CA PRO A 34 36.04 -16.25 -1.92
C PRO A 34 34.56 -16.02 -2.25
N GLY A 35 33.69 -17.01 -2.00
CA GLY A 35 32.26 -16.90 -2.24
C GLY A 35 31.47 -16.17 -1.14
N ASN A 36 32.04 -15.89 0.03
CA ASN A 36 31.30 -15.28 1.15
C ASN A 36 31.95 -14.01 1.73
N ILE A 37 33.21 -13.73 1.39
CA ILE A 37 33.94 -12.58 1.91
C ILE A 37 33.24 -11.27 1.54
N LEU A 38 32.73 -11.17 0.31
CA LEU A 38 32.00 -10.01 -0.16
C LEU A 38 30.76 -9.76 0.71
N ASN A 39 29.90 -10.78 0.89
CA ASN A 39 28.71 -10.67 1.73
C ASN A 39 29.05 -10.29 3.18
N LYS A 40 30.14 -10.83 3.74
CA LYS A 40 30.60 -10.50 5.09
C LYS A 40 31.03 -9.04 5.21
N ILE A 41 31.73 -8.52 4.20
CA ILE A 41 32.14 -7.11 4.18
C ILE A 41 30.90 -6.23 3.96
N GLU A 42 29.99 -6.57 3.03
CA GLU A 42 28.72 -5.87 2.86
C GLU A 42 27.91 -5.79 4.16
N ASP A 43 27.84 -6.88 4.92
CA ASP A 43 27.19 -6.90 6.23
C ASP A 43 27.85 -5.96 7.25
N MET A 44 29.19 -5.79 7.21
CA MET A 44 29.90 -4.84 8.08
C MET A 44 29.53 -3.39 7.78
N PHE A 45 29.19 -3.07 6.53
CA PHE A 45 28.80 -1.74 6.08
C PHE A 45 27.30 -1.59 5.85
N LYS A 46 26.50 -2.52 6.38
CA LYS A 46 25.04 -2.44 6.29
C LYS A 46 24.56 -1.14 6.94
N ASN A 47 23.73 -0.39 6.19
CA ASN A 47 23.25 0.95 6.54
C ASN A 47 24.32 2.05 6.55
N SER A 48 25.53 1.78 6.06
CA SER A 48 26.52 2.83 5.83
C SER A 48 26.23 3.55 4.51
N ILE A 49 26.63 4.82 4.46
CA ILE A 49 26.51 5.67 3.27
C ILE A 49 27.88 6.17 2.85
N SER A 50 28.00 6.49 1.57
CA SER A 50 29.25 6.88 0.95
C SER A 50 28.98 7.99 -0.05
N ASN A 51 29.81 9.02 -0.07
CA ASN A 51 29.75 10.05 -1.11
C ASN A 51 30.52 9.65 -2.38
N SER A 52 31.21 8.49 -2.37
CA SER A 52 31.84 7.95 -3.56
C SER A 52 30.82 7.51 -4.62
N SER A 53 31.07 7.90 -5.87
CA SER A 53 30.23 7.55 -7.02
C SER A 53 30.29 6.06 -7.40
N ASN A 54 31.41 5.38 -7.14
CA ASN A 54 31.65 3.95 -7.40
C ASN A 54 32.78 3.44 -6.49
N ASP A 55 32.83 2.12 -6.22
CA ASP A 55 33.96 1.47 -5.53
C ASP A 55 34.30 2.07 -4.15
N SER A 56 33.27 2.51 -3.42
CA SER A 56 33.39 3.17 -2.11
C SER A 56 34.36 2.49 -1.15
N ILE A 57 34.36 1.17 -1.13
CA ILE A 57 35.29 0.37 -0.34
C ILE A 57 36.06 -0.54 -1.27
N TYR A 58 37.39 -0.50 -1.19
CA TYR A 58 38.25 -1.49 -1.82
C TYR A 58 38.85 -2.39 -0.76
N PHE A 59 38.83 -3.69 -0.98
CA PHE A 59 39.37 -4.65 -0.02
C PHE A 59 40.34 -5.62 -0.66
N GLU A 60 41.33 -6.01 0.13
CA GLU A 60 42.27 -7.07 -0.18
C GLU A 60 42.39 -8.01 1.01
N SER A 61 42.31 -9.30 0.73
CA SER A 61 42.50 -10.35 1.72
C SER A 61 43.74 -11.14 1.35
N TYR A 62 44.63 -11.33 2.31
CA TYR A 62 45.86 -12.07 2.16
C TYR A 62 45.79 -13.40 2.94
N ARG A 63 46.36 -14.44 2.35
CA ARG A 63 46.56 -15.74 2.99
C ARG A 63 47.96 -16.23 2.65
N PHE A 64 48.76 -16.50 3.67
CA PHE A 64 50.19 -16.84 3.50
C PHE A 64 50.96 -15.78 2.70
N ASN A 65 50.72 -14.49 2.99
CA ASN A 65 51.31 -13.33 2.28
C ASN A 65 50.99 -13.24 0.77
N LEU A 66 50.04 -14.03 0.27
CA LEU A 66 49.55 -13.96 -1.11
C LEU A 66 48.16 -13.36 -1.14
N ILE A 67 47.86 -12.56 -2.18
CA ILE A 67 46.50 -12.06 -2.42
C ILE A 67 45.59 -13.26 -2.65
N TYR A 68 44.66 -13.45 -1.73
CA TYR A 68 43.69 -14.53 -1.76
C TYR A 68 42.43 -14.10 -2.52
N VAL A 69 41.91 -12.92 -2.19
CA VAL A 69 40.74 -12.30 -2.83
C VAL A 69 40.88 -10.79 -2.76
N ASN A 70 40.48 -10.10 -3.82
CA ASN A 70 40.30 -8.66 -3.84
C ASN A 70 38.97 -8.29 -4.49
N GLY A 71 38.48 -7.10 -4.19
CA GLY A 71 37.23 -6.61 -4.75
C GLY A 71 36.90 -5.20 -4.30
N SER A 72 35.79 -4.69 -4.81
CA SER A 72 35.22 -3.41 -4.41
C SER A 72 33.74 -3.53 -4.10
N ILE A 73 33.28 -2.66 -3.20
CA ILE A 73 31.88 -2.54 -2.80
C ILE A 73 31.48 -1.09 -3.00
N THR A 74 30.37 -0.88 -3.70
CA THR A 74 29.75 0.43 -3.84
C THR A 74 28.67 0.57 -2.79
N LEU A 75 28.84 1.54 -1.90
CA LEU A 75 27.85 1.88 -0.89
C LEU A 75 26.81 2.87 -1.46
N PRO A 76 25.59 2.89 -0.92
CA PRO A 76 24.57 3.83 -1.36
C PRO A 76 24.95 5.27 -0.97
N SER A 77 24.62 6.23 -1.85
CA SER A 77 24.90 7.66 -1.63
C SER A 77 23.94 8.34 -0.65
N SER A 78 22.79 7.72 -0.41
CA SER A 78 21.83 8.12 0.60
C SER A 78 21.41 6.90 1.39
N VAL A 79 21.13 7.10 2.68
CA VAL A 79 20.40 6.08 3.45
C VAL A 79 19.11 5.89 2.67
N PRO A 80 18.73 4.66 2.27
CA PRO A 80 17.39 4.44 1.76
C PRO A 80 16.47 5.03 2.81
N GLU A 81 15.82 6.15 2.47
CA GLU A 81 14.82 6.76 3.32
C GLU A 81 13.98 5.57 3.79
N PRO A 82 13.80 5.34 5.11
CA PRO A 82 12.97 4.26 5.57
C PRO A 82 11.67 4.46 4.81
N SER A 83 11.43 3.58 3.83
CA SER A 83 10.38 3.79 2.85
C SER A 83 9.17 4.16 3.68
N PRO A 84 8.57 5.35 3.48
CA PRO A 84 7.54 5.88 4.38
C PRO A 84 6.64 4.69 4.68
N PRO A 85 6.48 4.34 5.97
CA PRO A 85 6.07 3.01 6.40
C PRO A 85 4.99 2.58 5.43
N LYS A 86 5.29 1.55 4.61
CA LYS A 86 4.36 1.02 3.61
C LYS A 86 3.02 1.04 4.33
N PRO A 87 2.05 1.89 3.92
CA PRO A 87 0.86 2.08 4.71
C PRO A 87 0.34 0.67 4.92
N ASN A 88 0.22 0.26 6.19
CA ASN A 88 -0.36 -1.02 6.52
C ASN A 88 -1.59 -1.15 5.63
N PRO A 89 -1.76 -2.24 4.85
CA PRO A 89 -2.94 -2.40 4.00
C PRO A 89 -4.27 -2.29 4.77
N GLU A 90 -4.19 -2.23 6.10
CA GLU A 90 -5.30 -2.19 7.03
C GLU A 90 -5.87 -0.78 7.30
N GLU A 91 -5.22 0.32 6.85
CA GLU A 91 -5.74 1.68 7.10
C GLU A 91 -6.19 2.47 5.86
N GLN A 92 -6.20 1.84 4.68
CA GLN A 92 -7.05 2.30 3.59
C GLN A 92 -8.18 1.30 3.40
N LYS A 93 -9.18 1.37 4.30
CA LYS A 93 -10.55 0.92 4.00
C LYS A 93 -11.14 1.83 2.90
N GLY A 94 -10.52 1.83 1.73
CA GLY A 94 -11.19 2.23 0.50
C GLY A 94 -12.30 1.22 0.29
N LEU A 95 -13.54 1.69 0.21
CA LEU A 95 -14.70 0.85 -0.11
C LEU A 95 -14.34 -0.01 -1.32
N SER A 96 -14.37 -1.33 -1.15
CA SER A 96 -13.99 -2.23 -2.23
C SER A 96 -14.89 -1.94 -3.44
N LEU A 97 -14.36 -2.04 -4.67
CA LEU A 97 -15.17 -1.84 -5.89
C LEU A 97 -16.46 -2.68 -5.86
N ARG A 98 -16.41 -3.84 -5.21
CA ARG A 98 -17.55 -4.71 -4.96
C ARG A 98 -18.61 -4.12 -4.02
N GLU A 99 -18.20 -3.41 -2.97
CA GLU A 99 -19.12 -2.68 -2.09
C GLU A 99 -19.72 -1.45 -2.78
N VAL A 100 -18.91 -0.72 -3.56
CA VAL A 100 -19.40 0.43 -4.34
C VAL A 100 -20.48 -0.01 -5.33
N VAL A 101 -20.30 -1.16 -6.01
CA VAL A 101 -21.29 -1.73 -6.91
C VAL A 101 -22.57 -2.15 -6.18
N ARG A 102 -22.47 -2.66 -4.95
CA ARG A 102 -23.66 -3.02 -4.15
C ARG A 102 -24.47 -1.80 -3.75
N ILE A 103 -23.79 -0.73 -3.33
CA ILE A 103 -24.43 0.52 -2.91
C ILE A 103 -25.10 1.20 -4.12
N SER A 104 -24.46 1.18 -5.29
CA SER A 104 -25.02 1.79 -6.49
C SER A 104 -26.30 1.10 -6.95
N ILE A 105 -26.34 -0.24 -6.96
CA ILE A 105 -27.54 -1.01 -7.36
C ILE A 105 -28.69 -0.77 -6.38
N GLY A 106 -28.42 -0.76 -5.07
CA GLY A 106 -29.44 -0.53 -4.05
C GLY A 106 -30.10 0.85 -4.17
N SER A 107 -29.30 1.88 -4.49
CA SER A 107 -29.80 3.25 -4.67
C SER A 107 -30.80 3.36 -5.83
N VAL A 108 -30.48 2.75 -6.99
CA VAL A 108 -31.36 2.77 -8.16
C VAL A 108 -32.69 2.07 -7.87
N CYS A 109 -32.67 0.91 -7.19
CA CYS A 109 -33.90 0.21 -6.81
C CYS A 109 -34.78 1.04 -5.86
N LEU A 110 -34.20 1.76 -4.90
CA LEU A 110 -34.95 2.60 -3.97
C LEU A 110 -35.72 3.73 -4.67
N VAL A 111 -35.10 4.37 -5.67
CA VAL A 111 -35.75 5.43 -6.46
C VAL A 111 -36.96 4.88 -7.23
N VAL A 112 -36.82 3.71 -7.86
CA VAL A 112 -37.93 3.08 -8.59
C VAL A 112 -39.10 2.74 -7.66
N ILE A 113 -38.81 2.19 -6.48
CA ILE A 113 -39.84 1.88 -5.47
C ILE A 113 -40.54 3.15 -4.96
N ALA A 114 -39.80 4.25 -4.75
CA ALA A 114 -40.41 5.51 -4.33
C ALA A 114 -41.37 6.07 -5.40
N ILE A 115 -40.99 6.02 -6.68
CA ILE A 115 -41.83 6.48 -7.80
C ILE A 115 -43.10 5.64 -7.91
N THR A 116 -43.01 4.30 -7.79
CA THR A 116 -44.19 3.43 -7.86
C THR A 116 -45.16 3.72 -6.72
N ILE A 117 -44.67 3.93 -5.50
CA ILE A 117 -45.52 4.32 -4.35
C ILE A 117 -46.22 5.66 -4.61
N ILE A 118 -45.51 6.67 -5.15
CA ILE A 118 -46.09 7.97 -5.49
C ILE A 118 -47.21 7.79 -6.52
N ILE A 119 -47.00 7.01 -7.58
CA ILE A 119 -48.02 6.73 -8.59
C ILE A 119 -49.24 6.05 -7.95
N ILE A 120 -49.03 5.04 -7.10
CA ILE A 120 -50.12 4.36 -6.39
C ILE A 120 -50.91 5.34 -5.52
N ILE A 121 -50.24 6.22 -4.78
CA ILE A 121 -50.91 7.24 -3.94
C ILE A 121 -51.71 8.22 -4.80
N VAL A 122 -51.14 8.72 -5.90
CA VAL A 122 -51.80 9.67 -6.80
C VAL A 122 -53.01 9.03 -7.48
N VAL A 123 -52.86 7.82 -8.02
CA VAL A 123 -53.95 7.07 -8.65
C VAL A 123 -55.03 6.72 -7.63
N SER A 124 -54.66 6.27 -6.43
CA SER A 124 -55.62 5.97 -5.37
C SER A 124 -56.36 7.23 -4.92
N ARG A 125 -55.69 8.39 -4.81
CA ARG A 125 -56.32 9.68 -4.52
C ARG A 125 -57.24 10.13 -5.64
N GLN A 126 -56.82 10.02 -6.90
CA GLN A 126 -57.63 10.39 -8.06
C GLN A 126 -58.88 9.50 -8.16
N ASN A 127 -58.73 8.18 -8.01
CA ASN A 127 -59.84 7.24 -8.06
C ASN A 127 -60.74 7.36 -6.82
N SER A 128 -60.20 7.70 -5.65
CA SER A 128 -61.03 8.01 -4.46
C SER A 128 -61.85 9.29 -4.64
N LYS A 129 -61.31 10.32 -5.30
CA LYS A 129 -62.06 11.54 -5.65
C LYS A 129 -63.16 11.23 -6.67
N PHE A 130 -62.92 10.32 -7.61
CA PHE A 130 -63.94 9.85 -8.55
C PHE A 130 -65.02 9.00 -7.88
N ARG A 131 -64.64 8.07 -6.98
CA ARG A 131 -65.60 7.25 -6.20
C ARG A 131 -66.46 8.09 -5.26
N LYS A 132 -65.92 9.14 -4.64
CA LYS A 132 -66.69 10.07 -3.80
C LYS A 132 -67.73 10.90 -4.59
N ARG A 133 -67.56 11.06 -5.90
CA ARG A 133 -68.55 11.72 -6.77
C ARG A 133 -69.62 10.78 -7.32
N LEU A 134 -69.37 9.46 -7.33
CA LEU A 134 -70.33 8.44 -7.75
C LEU A 134 -71.18 7.85 -6.61
N SER A 135 -70.85 8.12 -5.33
CA SER A 135 -71.64 7.62 -4.18
C SER A 135 -72.69 8.59 -3.63
N PHE A 136 -73.04 9.64 -4.38
CA PHE A 136 -74.28 10.41 -4.17
C PHE A 136 -75.28 10.08 -5.28
N GLY A 137 -75.50 8.79 -5.55
CA GLY A 137 -76.77 8.36 -6.13
C GLY A 137 -77.83 8.44 -5.04
N PRO A 138 -79.04 8.98 -5.29
CA PRO A 138 -80.09 8.99 -4.30
C PRO A 138 -80.36 7.55 -3.88
N PHE A 139 -80.30 7.33 -2.57
CA PHE A 139 -80.68 6.09 -1.90
C PHE A 139 -82.11 5.76 -2.36
N ARG A 140 -82.25 4.83 -3.32
CA ARG A 140 -83.54 4.24 -3.66
C ARG A 140 -83.73 3.07 -2.71
N ASP A 141 -84.39 3.35 -1.59
CA ASP A 141 -84.90 2.28 -0.74
C ASP A 141 -85.89 1.43 -1.54
N SER A 142 -85.69 0.11 -1.54
CA SER A 142 -86.54 -0.87 -2.24
C SER A 142 -87.80 -1.21 -1.45
N LEU A 143 -88.09 -0.51 -0.36
CA LEU A 143 -89.25 -0.73 0.48
C LEU A 143 -89.98 0.60 0.67
N GLY A 144 -90.85 0.91 -0.28
CA GLY A 144 -91.84 1.96 -0.11
C GLY A 144 -92.70 1.67 1.11
N GLN A 145 -92.55 2.47 2.15
CA GLN A 145 -93.54 2.58 3.22
C GLN A 145 -93.77 4.06 3.51
N TYR A 146 -94.93 4.53 3.04
CA TYR A 146 -95.57 5.74 3.55
C TYR A 146 -95.92 5.51 5.02
N ARG A 147 -95.44 6.39 5.90
CA ARG A 147 -96.06 6.60 7.21
C ARG A 147 -96.83 7.91 7.16
N SER A 148 -98.15 7.81 7.07
CA SER A 148 -99.07 8.84 7.55
C SER A 148 -99.22 8.70 9.06
N ILE A 149 -98.99 9.79 9.78
CA ILE A 149 -99.83 10.38 10.83
C ILE A 149 -99.38 11.84 10.93
#